data_AF-A0A3D4UC06-F1
#
_entry.id   AF-A0A3D4UC06-F1
#
_cell.length_a   1.000
_cell.length_b   1.000
_cell.length_c   1.000
_cell.angle_alpha   90.00
_cell.angle_beta   90.00
_cell.angle_gamma   90.00
#
_symmetry.space_group_name_H-M   'P 1'
#
loop_
_entity.id
_entity.type
_entity.pdbx_description
1 polymer ?
#
loop_
_entity_poly.entity_id
_entity_poly.type
_entity_poly.pdbx_seq_one_letter_code
_entity_poly.pdbx_strand_id
1 'polypeptide(L)'
;MALGEGTAWLQFDGMPTLFDMADRFASYVLLPLSALAIALVVGWRWQENVACDAAGVQGSAARRLWWRAIRWLVPVLLVIVLVSGLVTA
;
A
#
# COMPACT_ATOMS: atom_id res chain seq x y z
N MET A 1 -3.95 -17.70 9.42
CA MET A 1 -4.22 -19.04 9.99
C MET A 1 -5.66 -19.21 10.51
N ALA A 2 -6.59 -18.25 10.34
CA ALA A 2 -7.95 -18.33 10.91
C ALA A 2 -9.11 -18.37 9.86
N LEU A 3 -8.81 -18.51 8.57
CA LEU A 3 -9.80 -18.56 7.48
C LEU A 3 -9.79 -19.91 6.70
N GLY A 4 -9.11 -20.93 7.22
CA GLY A 4 -8.98 -22.23 6.55
C GLY A 4 -10.14 -23.21 6.81
N GLU A 5 -10.92 -23.01 7.87
CA GLU A 5 -11.91 -24.00 8.31
C GLU A 5 -13.24 -23.91 7.57
N GLY A 6 -13.57 -22.76 6.96
CA GLY A 6 -14.85 -22.51 6.29
C GLY A 6 -14.86 -22.67 4.77
N THR A 7 -13.69 -22.80 4.13
CA THR A 7 -13.52 -22.87 2.67
C THR A 7 -12.93 -24.19 2.19
N ALA A 8 -12.77 -25.17 3.09
CA ALA A 8 -12.25 -26.51 2.78
C ALA A 8 -13.02 -27.22 1.65
N TRP A 9 -14.29 -26.87 1.43
CA TRP A 9 -15.13 -27.40 0.35
C TRP A 9 -14.87 -26.77 -1.03
N LEU A 10 -14.10 -25.67 -1.11
CA LEU A 10 -13.61 -25.06 -2.36
C LEU A 10 -12.16 -25.43 -2.67
N GLN A 11 -11.44 -26.01 -1.71
CA GLN A 11 -10.08 -26.52 -1.91
C GLN A 11 -10.13 -27.84 -2.66
N PHE A 12 -10.08 -27.75 -3.99
CA PHE A 12 -9.76 -28.90 -4.83
C PHE A 12 -8.26 -29.21 -4.66
N ASP A 13 -7.98 -30.44 -4.20
CA ASP A 13 -6.67 -31.01 -3.87
C ASP A 13 -5.52 -30.47 -4.74
N GLY A 14 -4.64 -29.65 -4.14
CA GLY A 14 -3.38 -29.20 -4.73
C GLY A 14 -3.38 -27.88 -5.52
N MET A 15 -4.51 -27.19 -5.74
CA MET A 15 -4.54 -25.88 -6.43
C MET A 15 -4.88 -24.72 -5.48
N PRO A 16 -4.18 -23.57 -5.57
CA PRO A 16 -4.57 -22.38 -4.81
C PRO A 16 -6.00 -22.00 -5.20
N THR A 17 -6.86 -21.84 -4.20
CA THR A 17 -8.26 -21.45 -4.41
C THR A 17 -8.30 -20.13 -5.19
N LEU A 18 -9.29 -19.92 -6.08
CA LEU A 18 -9.45 -18.63 -6.79
C LEU A 18 -9.46 -17.45 -5.80
N PHE A 19 -10.01 -17.68 -4.61
CA PHE A 19 -9.98 -16.74 -3.49
C PHE A 19 -8.57 -16.44 -2.98
N ASP A 20 -7.71 -17.45 -2.82
CA ASP A 20 -6.32 -17.24 -2.39
C ASP A 20 -5.48 -16.53 -3.45
N MET A 21 -5.74 -16.79 -4.74
CA MET A 21 -5.11 -16.06 -5.84
C MET A 21 -5.55 -14.59 -5.84
N ALA A 22 -6.85 -14.34 -5.64
CA ALA A 22 -7.39 -12.99 -5.54
C ALA A 22 -6.85 -12.24 -4.31
N ASP A 23 -6.78 -12.89 -3.15
CA ASP A 23 -6.23 -12.32 -1.91
C ASP A 23 -4.74 -12.01 -2.05
N ARG A 24 -3.97 -12.91 -2.67
CA ARG A 24 -2.55 -12.68 -2.99
C ARG A 24 -2.37 -11.49 -3.92
N PHE A 25 -3.15 -11.42 -4.99
CA PHE A 25 -3.10 -10.29 -5.92
C PHE A 25 -3.52 -8.98 -5.24
N ALA A 26 -4.54 -9.01 -4.37
CA ALA A 26 -4.99 -7.86 -3.63
C ALA A 26 -3.89 -7.35 -2.68
N SER A 27 -3.31 -8.24 -1.89
CA SER A 27 -2.35 -7.90 -0.84
C SER A 27 -0.99 -7.46 -1.39
N TYR A 28 -0.47 -8.13 -2.43
CA TYR A 28 0.85 -7.82 -2.99
C TYR A 28 0.84 -6.77 -4.09
N VAL A 29 -0.30 -6.57 -4.78
CA VAL A 29 -0.38 -5.65 -5.93
C VAL A 29 -1.33 -4.49 -5.65
N LEU A 30 -2.63 -4.76 -5.40
CA LEU A 30 -3.61 -3.67 -5.27
C LEU A 30 -3.35 -2.74 -4.08
N LEU A 31 -3.01 -3.29 -2.91
CA LEU A 31 -2.72 -2.48 -1.73
C LEU A 31 -1.54 -1.51 -1.94
N PRO A 32 -0.33 -1.98 -2.29
CA PRO A 32 0.78 -1.06 -2.52
C PRO A 32 0.56 -0.15 -3.73
N LEU A 33 -0.12 -0.62 -4.79
CA LEU A 33 -0.42 0.20 -5.96
C LEU A 33 -1.40 1.34 -5.63
N SER A 34 -2.47 1.05 -4.89
CA SER A 34 -3.43 2.08 -4.47
C SER A 34 -2.80 3.09 -3.52
N ALA A 35 -1.98 2.63 -2.56
CA ALA A 35 -1.20 3.50 -1.69
C ALA A 35 -0.21 4.38 -2.50
N LEU A 36 0.41 3.83 -3.54
CA LEU A 36 1.35 4.55 -4.39
C LEU A 36 0.63 5.65 -5.18
N ALA A 37 -0.53 5.34 -5.74
CA ALA A 37 -1.37 6.32 -6.43
C ALA A 37 -1.78 7.47 -5.50
N ILE A 38 -2.20 7.16 -4.26
CA ILE A 38 -2.53 8.18 -3.25
C ILE A 38 -1.30 9.02 -2.92
N ALA A 39 -0.14 8.41 -2.67
CA ALA A 39 1.09 9.12 -2.36
C ALA A 39 1.56 10.04 -3.51
N LEU A 40 1.41 9.59 -4.77
CA LEU A 40 1.70 10.41 -5.94
C LEU A 40 0.76 11.61 -6.05
N VAL A 41 -0.55 11.40 -5.86
CA VAL A 41 -1.54 12.49 -5.92
C VAL A 41 -1.32 13.48 -4.78
N VAL A 42 -1.17 13.02 -3.54
CA VAL A 42 -0.95 13.90 -2.37
C VAL A 42 0.40 14.59 -2.47
N GLY A 43 1.46 13.89 -2.87
CA GLY A 43 2.82 14.43 -2.94
C GLY A 43 3.07 15.38 -4.10
N TRP A 44 2.37 15.24 -5.24
CA TRP A 44 2.59 16.07 -6.45
C TRP A 44 1.42 16.97 -6.82
N ARG A 45 0.18 16.61 -6.54
CA ARG A 45 -0.99 17.40 -6.97
C ARG A 45 -1.49 18.37 -5.90
N TRP A 46 -1.32 18.05 -4.63
CA TRP A 46 -1.75 18.90 -3.51
C TRP A 46 -0.68 19.91 -3.10
N GLN A 47 -1.12 21.01 -2.48
CA GLN A 47 -0.23 21.96 -1.84
C GLN A 47 0.21 21.43 -0.49
N GLU A 48 1.51 21.52 -0.16
CA GLU A 48 2.10 21.11 1.13
C GLU A 48 1.24 21.60 2.30
N ASN A 49 0.77 22.84 2.21
CA ASN A 49 0.04 23.47 3.28
C ASN A 49 -1.31 22.79 3.55
N VAL A 50 -2.07 22.53 2.50
CA VAL A 50 -3.39 21.90 2.61
C VAL A 50 -3.27 20.45 3.06
N ALA A 51 -2.28 19.72 2.52
CA ALA A 51 -2.03 18.33 2.88
C ALA A 51 -1.63 18.17 4.35
N CYS A 52 -0.71 19.02 4.82
CA CYS A 52 -0.25 18.93 6.21
C CYS A 52 -1.30 19.39 7.22
N ASP A 53 -2.15 20.35 6.85
CA ASP A 53 -3.25 20.80 7.70
C ASP A 53 -4.33 19.72 7.82
N ALA A 54 -4.70 19.09 6.70
CA ALA A 54 -5.59 17.93 6.69
C ALA A 54 -5.03 16.74 7.48
N ALA A 55 -3.71 16.56 7.48
CA ALA A 55 -3.04 15.53 8.27
C ALA A 55 -2.81 15.92 9.75
N GLY A 56 -3.19 17.13 10.17
CA GLY A 56 -3.02 17.61 11.54
C GLY A 56 -1.56 17.82 11.96
N VAL A 57 -0.64 17.98 11.01
CA VAL A 57 0.79 18.15 11.28
C VAL A 57 1.09 19.58 11.68
N GLN A 58 1.43 19.78 12.96
CA GLN A 58 1.76 21.07 13.54
C GLN A 58 3.27 21.30 13.63
N GLY A 59 3.71 22.55 13.43
CA GLY A 59 5.12 22.94 13.51
C GLY A 59 5.86 22.91 12.17
N SER A 60 6.62 23.98 11.88
CA SER A 60 7.25 24.21 10.58
C SER A 60 8.30 23.16 10.18
N ALA A 61 9.06 22.62 11.15
CA ALA A 61 10.05 21.58 10.91
C ALA A 61 9.40 20.21 10.64
N ALA A 62 8.40 19.83 11.44
CA ALA A 62 7.65 18.58 11.27
C ALA A 62 6.92 18.55 9.93
N ARG A 63 6.32 19.68 9.54
CA ARG A 63 5.61 19.86 8.27
C ARG A 63 6.52 19.60 7.05
N ARG A 64 7.71 20.22 7.04
CA ARG A 64 8.71 20.01 5.97
C ARG A 64 9.24 18.58 5.93
N LEU A 65 9.46 17.96 7.10
CA LEU A 65 9.93 16.58 7.17
C LEU A 65 8.87 15.61 6.64
N TRP A 66 7.64 15.74 7.11
CA TRP A 66 6.50 14.94 6.67
C TRP A 66 6.24 15.10 5.17
N TRP A 67 6.29 16.33 4.66
CA TRP A 67 6.10 16.59 3.24
C TRP A 67 7.18 15.94 2.37
N ARG A 68 8.45 16.03 2.77
CA ARG A 68 9.54 15.33 2.08
C ARG A 68 9.37 13.81 2.16
N ALA A 69 8.90 13.29 3.29
CA ALA A 69 8.64 11.88 3.44
C ALA A 69 7.54 11.41 2.48
N ILE A 70 6.40 12.11 2.40
CA ILE A 70 5.33 11.75 1.46
C ILE A 70 5.76 11.86 0.01
N ARG A 71 6.55 12.87 -0.34
CA ARG A 71 6.95 13.09 -1.73
C ARG A 71 8.06 12.16 -2.21
N TRP A 72 8.93 11.66 -1.33
CA TRP A 72 10.08 10.84 -1.73
C TRP A 72 10.14 9.50 -1.01
N LEU A 73 10.05 9.50 0.32
CA LEU A 73 10.25 8.31 1.14
C LEU A 73 9.13 7.29 0.96
N VAL A 74 7.87 7.73 1.01
CA VAL A 74 6.67 6.90 0.85
C VAL A 74 6.61 6.24 -0.54
N PRO A 75 6.71 6.98 -1.67
CA PRO A 75 6.65 6.35 -2.99
C PRO A 75 7.81 5.38 -3.22
N VAL A 76 9.02 5.69 -2.72
CA VAL A 76 10.17 4.77 -2.82
C VAL A 76 9.92 3.48 -2.04
N LEU A 77 9.45 3.56 -0.80
CA LEU A 77 9.09 2.39 0.00
C LEU A 77 8.02 1.54 -0.67
N LEU A 78 6.98 2.17 -1.23
CA LEU A 78 5.91 1.45 -1.91
C LEU A 78 6.38 0.75 -3.18
N VAL A 79 7.27 1.37 -3.95
CA VAL A 79 7.92 0.71 -5.10
C VAL A 79 8.75 -0.49 -4.63
N ILE A 80 9.51 -0.37 -3.54
CA ILE A 80 10.29 -1.49 -2.98
C ILE A 80 9.37 -2.64 -2.54
N VAL A 81 8.25 -2.34 -1.87
CA VAL A 81 7.27 -3.34 -1.45
C VAL A 81 6.65 -4.03 -2.65
N LEU A 82 6.31 -3.28 -3.70
CA LEU A 82 5.72 -3.83 -4.92
C LEU A 82 6.71 -4.74 -5.66
N VAL A 83 7.98 -4.33 -5.77
CA VAL A 83 9.05 -5.18 -6.36
C VAL A 83 9.32 -6.41 -5.48
N SER A 84 9.42 -6.26 -4.17
CA SER A 84 9.63 -7.38 -3.24
C SER A 84 8.47 -8.38 -3.30
N GLY A 85 7.25 -7.86 -3.40
CA GLY A 85 6.04 -8.66 -3.62
C GLY A 85 6.12 -9.47 -4.90
N LEU A 86 6.52 -8.86 -6.02
CA LEU A 86 6.68 -9.58 -7.30
C LEU A 86 7.85 -10.59 -7.30
N VAL A 87 8.93 -10.32 -6.56
CA VAL A 87 10.09 -11.22 -6.49
C VAL A 87 9.81 -12.44 -5.60
N THR A 88 8.96 -12.29 -4.58
CA THR A 88 8.67 -13.34 -3.60
C THR A 88 7.38 -14.11 -3.91
N ALA A 89 6.48 -13.55 -4.73
CA ALA A 89 5.22 -14.17 -5.17
C ALA A 89 5.41 -15.20 -6.29
#